data_AF-A0A2M7GR72-F1
#
_entry.id   AF-A0A2M7GR72-F1
#
_cell.length_a   1.000
_cell.length_b   1.000
_cell.length_c   1.000
_cell.angle_alpha   90.00
_cell.angle_beta   90.00
_cell.angle_gamma   90.00
#
_symmetry.space_group_name_H-M   'P 1'
#
loop_
_entity.id
_entity.type
_entity.pdbx_description
1 polymer ?
#
loop_
_entity_poly.entity_id
_entity_poly.type
_entity_poly.pdbx_seq_one_letter_code
_entity_poly.pdbx_strand_id
1 'polypeptide(L)'
;RAQVMEIARNTAELVDLGRGITDDDLVLIGDYAYPAYGVPSEETNDAIRLAARTEGMMTDPVYEGKSMQGMIDLIRKGYFPAGSRVLYAHLGGVPAINGYSYIYRNG
;
A
#
# COMPACT_ATOMS: atom_id res chain seq x y z
N ARG A 1 7.44 -10.09 -7.37
CA ARG A 1 7.38 -11.22 -6.41
C ARG A 1 8.75 -11.87 -6.18
N ALA A 2 9.42 -12.42 -7.20
CA ALA A 2 10.71 -13.10 -7.05
C ALA A 2 11.76 -12.28 -6.28
N GLN A 3 11.96 -11.01 -6.66
CA GLN A 3 12.87 -10.10 -5.96
C GLN A 3 12.53 -9.89 -4.48
N VAL A 4 11.25 -9.80 -4.12
CA VAL A 4 10.81 -9.64 -2.72
C VAL A 4 11.12 -10.91 -1.91
N MET A 5 10.90 -12.08 -2.51
CA MET A 5 11.23 -13.36 -1.89
C MET A 5 12.73 -13.54 -1.68
N GLU A 6 13.54 -13.13 -2.66
CA GLU A 6 15.00 -13.15 -2.57
C GLU A 6 15.50 -12.26 -1.41
N ILE A 7 15.01 -11.01 -1.34
CA ILE A 7 15.35 -10.09 -0.24
C ILE A 7 14.96 -10.68 1.12
N ALA A 8 13.76 -11.26 1.23
CA ALA A 8 13.26 -11.85 2.47
C ALA A 8 14.13 -13.03 2.94
N ARG A 9 14.49 -13.94 2.01
CA ARG A 9 15.36 -15.09 2.30
C ARG A 9 16.77 -14.67 2.68
N ASN A 10 17.38 -13.77 1.92
CA ASN A 10 18.71 -13.25 2.23
C ASN A 10 18.72 -12.55 3.60
N THR A 11 17.67 -11.79 3.92
CA THR A 11 17.55 -11.13 5.22
C THR A 11 17.38 -12.14 6.36
N ALA A 12 16.59 -13.21 6.16
CA ALA A 12 16.41 -14.27 7.15
C ALA A 12 17.72 -15.00 7.48
N GLU A 13 18.58 -15.23 6.47
CA GLU A 13 19.92 -15.78 6.67
C GLU A 13 20.82 -14.79 7.43
N LEU A 14 20.82 -13.51 7.05
CA LEU A 14 21.65 -12.48 7.69
C LEU A 14 21.35 -12.25 9.18
N VAL A 15 20.12 -12.52 9.61
CA VAL A 15 19.69 -12.33 11.01
C VAL A 15 19.57 -13.64 11.79
N ASP A 16 20.04 -14.76 11.23
CA ASP A 16 19.94 -16.10 11.82
C ASP A 16 18.50 -16.44 12.28
N LEU A 17 17.51 -16.24 11.40
CA LEU A 17 16.09 -16.42 11.72
C LEU A 17 15.75 -17.84 12.24
N GLY A 18 16.58 -18.84 11.96
CA GLY A 18 16.41 -20.22 12.42
C GLY A 18 15.35 -21.03 11.65
N ARG A 19 14.75 -20.45 10.61
CA ARG A 19 13.85 -21.12 9.65
C ARG A 19 13.95 -20.47 8.28
N GLY A 20 13.61 -21.22 7.23
CA GLY A 20 13.47 -20.68 5.88
C GLY A 20 12.18 -19.85 5.71
N ILE A 21 12.23 -18.88 4.79
CA ILE A 21 11.05 -18.15 4.30
C ILE A 21 10.46 -18.92 3.10
N THR A 22 9.20 -19.29 3.24
CA THR A 22 8.42 -20.08 2.27
C THR A 22 7.54 -19.20 1.40
N ASP A 23 6.92 -19.76 0.36
CA ASP A 23 5.98 -19.02 -0.47
C ASP A 23 4.73 -18.56 0.28
N ASP A 24 4.31 -19.30 1.32
CA ASP A 24 3.17 -18.97 2.16
C ASP A 24 3.46 -17.79 3.11
N ASP A 25 4.73 -17.52 3.40
CA ASP A 25 5.16 -16.35 4.19
C ASP A 25 5.08 -15.03 3.38
N LEU A 26 4.94 -15.08 2.04
CA LEU A 26 4.88 -13.91 1.17
C LEU A 26 3.50 -13.70 0.53
N VAL A 27 2.75 -12.77 1.11
CA VAL A 27 1.53 -12.23 0.50
C VAL A 27 1.87 -10.96 -0.27
N LEU A 28 1.57 -10.94 -1.58
CA LEU A 28 1.74 -9.76 -2.44
C LEU A 28 0.50 -9.59 -3.31
N ILE A 29 -0.32 -8.59 -2.98
CA ILE A 29 -1.55 -8.26 -3.73
C ILE A 29 -1.22 -7.15 -4.73
N GLY A 30 -1.08 -7.53 -6.01
CA GLY A 30 -0.64 -6.62 -7.09
C GLY A 30 -1.76 -5.80 -7.74
N ASP A 31 -3.01 -6.08 -7.40
CA ASP A 31 -4.21 -5.57 -8.11
C ASP A 31 -4.38 -4.04 -8.03
N TYR A 32 -3.65 -3.36 -7.14
CA TYR A 32 -3.75 -1.91 -6.91
C TYR A 32 -2.56 -1.12 -7.47
N ALA A 33 -1.64 -1.78 -8.19
CA ALA A 33 -0.43 -1.14 -8.72
C ALA A 33 -0.66 -0.36 -10.03
N TYR A 34 -1.80 -0.54 -10.69
CA TYR A 34 -2.15 0.05 -11.98
C TYR A 34 -2.29 1.60 -11.91
N PRO A 35 -2.32 2.30 -13.07
CA PRO A 35 -2.01 1.80 -14.42
C PRO A 35 -0.51 1.58 -14.63
N ALA A 36 0.33 2.31 -13.91
CA ALA A 36 1.78 2.20 -13.97
C ALA A 36 2.41 2.73 -12.67
N TYR A 37 3.71 2.50 -12.52
CA TYR A 37 4.49 3.13 -11.46
C TYR A 37 4.47 4.66 -11.61
N GLY A 38 4.25 5.38 -10.51
CA GLY A 38 4.17 6.84 -10.51
C GLY A 38 2.86 7.43 -11.05
N VAL A 39 1.91 6.60 -11.50
CA VAL A 39 0.61 7.06 -12.01
C VAL A 39 -0.48 6.57 -11.06
N PRO A 40 -1.26 7.46 -10.42
CA PRO A 40 -2.40 7.06 -9.61
C PRO A 40 -3.58 6.68 -10.51
N SER A 41 -4.39 5.71 -10.06
CA SER A 41 -5.73 5.47 -10.61
C SER A 41 -6.74 6.46 -10.03
N GLU A 42 -7.98 6.48 -10.56
CA GLU A 42 -9.06 7.27 -9.95
C GLU A 42 -9.34 6.78 -8.53
N GLU A 43 -9.35 5.46 -8.32
CA GLU A 43 -9.56 4.85 -7.02
C GLU A 43 -8.43 5.16 -6.03
N THR A 44 -7.19 5.32 -6.52
CA THR A 44 -6.05 5.79 -5.71
C THR A 44 -6.33 7.21 -5.21
N ASN A 45 -6.79 8.10 -6.10
CA ASN A 45 -7.10 9.48 -5.72
C ASN A 45 -8.28 9.55 -4.75
N ASP A 46 -9.29 8.70 -4.91
CA ASP A 46 -10.44 8.62 -4.01
C ASP A 46 -10.05 8.09 -2.63
N ALA A 47 -9.15 7.11 -2.57
CA ALA A 47 -8.60 6.59 -1.32
C ALA A 47 -7.81 7.65 -0.55
N ILE A 48 -6.97 8.43 -1.26
CA ILE A 48 -6.25 9.58 -0.67
C ILE A 48 -7.22 10.58 -0.09
N ARG A 49 -8.24 10.97 -0.86
CA ARG A 49 -9.27 11.92 -0.40
C ARG A 49 -10.05 11.39 0.79
N LEU A 50 -10.42 10.12 0.81
CA LEU A 50 -11.15 9.53 1.92
C LEU A 50 -10.32 9.61 3.20
N ALA A 51 -9.09 9.08 3.19
CA ALA A 51 -8.21 9.10 4.36
C ALA A 51 -7.92 10.52 4.85
N ALA A 52 -7.66 11.46 3.95
CA ALA A 52 -7.43 12.85 4.30
C ALA A 52 -8.67 13.52 4.92
N ARG A 53 -9.88 13.25 4.39
CA ARG A 53 -11.12 13.88 4.84
C ARG A 53 -11.69 13.27 6.12
N THR A 54 -11.43 11.99 6.38
CA THR A 54 -11.96 11.32 7.58
C THR A 54 -10.98 11.35 8.75
N GLU A 55 -9.68 11.21 8.49
CA GLU A 55 -8.66 11.04 9.55
C GLU A 55 -7.60 12.13 9.56
N GLY A 56 -7.63 13.09 8.61
CA GLY A 56 -6.56 14.08 8.46
C GLY A 56 -5.23 13.47 8.06
N MET A 57 -5.21 12.21 7.64
CA MET A 57 -3.99 11.47 7.27
C MET A 57 -3.78 11.54 5.76
N MET A 58 -2.80 12.33 5.35
CA MET A 58 -2.40 12.47 3.94
C MET A 58 -1.63 11.26 3.46
N THR A 59 -1.89 10.80 2.23
CA THR A 59 -1.14 9.77 1.51
C THR A 59 -0.78 10.26 0.11
N ASP A 60 0.26 9.71 -0.52
CA ASP A 60 0.77 10.16 -1.81
C ASP A 60 0.23 9.34 -3.01
N PRO A 61 0.24 9.87 -4.25
CA PRO A 61 -0.30 9.17 -5.43
C PRO A 61 0.56 8.00 -5.95
N VAL A 62 1.79 7.82 -5.45
CA VAL A 62 2.72 6.80 -5.94
C VAL A 62 2.67 5.55 -5.08
N TYR A 63 2.71 5.70 -3.75
CA TYR A 63 2.82 4.59 -2.82
C TYR A 63 1.61 4.50 -1.89
N GLU A 64 1.49 5.42 -0.94
CA GLU A 64 0.60 5.25 0.21
C GLU A 64 -0.87 5.35 -0.18
N GLY A 65 -1.19 6.11 -1.24
CA GLY A 65 -2.52 6.14 -1.83
C GLY A 65 -2.94 4.79 -2.39
N LYS A 66 -2.01 4.01 -2.96
CA LYS A 66 -2.29 2.69 -3.53
C LYS A 66 -2.44 1.64 -2.43
N SER A 67 -1.62 1.68 -1.39
CA SER A 67 -1.78 0.80 -0.23
C SER A 67 -3.07 1.12 0.54
N MET A 68 -3.43 2.40 0.65
CA MET A 68 -4.69 2.86 1.24
C MET A 68 -5.90 2.40 0.41
N GLN A 69 -5.86 2.56 -0.92
CA GLN A 69 -6.87 2.03 -1.83
C GLN A 69 -7.05 0.53 -1.63
N GLY A 70 -5.95 -0.22 -1.61
CA GLY A 70 -5.98 -1.66 -1.40
C GLY A 70 -6.62 -2.05 -0.07
N MET A 71 -6.22 -1.40 1.02
CA MET A 71 -6.80 -1.67 2.34
C MET A 71 -8.32 -1.40 2.37
N ILE A 72 -8.76 -0.25 1.85
CA ILE A 72 -10.18 0.13 1.81
C ILE A 72 -10.99 -0.89 0.99
N ASP A 73 -10.50 -1.26 -0.19
CA ASP A 73 -11.19 -2.20 -1.08
C ASP A 73 -11.22 -3.62 -0.50
N LEU A 74 -10.13 -4.10 0.10
CA LEU A 74 -10.09 -5.41 0.78
C LEU A 74 -11.08 -5.47 1.95
N ILE A 75 -11.19 -4.39 2.74
CA ILE A 75 -12.20 -4.30 3.80
C ILE A 75 -13.61 -4.38 3.21
N ARG A 76 -13.90 -3.61 2.14
CA ARG A 76 -15.21 -3.63 1.48
C ARG A 76 -15.57 -4.99 0.89
N LYS A 77 -14.58 -5.75 0.41
CA LYS A 77 -14.74 -7.11 -0.11
C LYS A 77 -14.88 -8.17 0.99
N GLY A 78 -14.77 -7.80 2.27
CA GLY A 78 -14.81 -8.75 3.39
C GLY A 78 -13.59 -9.69 3.42
N TYR A 79 -12.46 -9.27 2.85
CA TYR A 79 -11.23 -10.06 2.83
C TYR A 79 -10.71 -10.36 4.25
N PHE A 80 -10.82 -9.37 5.14
CA PHE A 80 -10.48 -9.53 6.54
C PHE A 80 -11.71 -10.04 7.32
N PRO A 81 -11.58 -11.08 8.16
CA PRO A 81 -12.66 -11.53 9.03
C PRO A 81 -13.27 -10.40 9.86
N ALA A 82 -14.58 -10.47 10.10
CA ALA A 82 -15.27 -9.48 10.93
C ALA A 82 -14.64 -9.42 12.33
N GLY A 83 -14.35 -8.20 12.81
CA GLY A 83 -13.68 -7.97 14.09
C GLY A 83 -12.14 -8.02 14.04
N SER A 84 -11.53 -8.29 12.89
CA SER A 84 -10.08 -8.15 12.71
C SER A 84 -9.59 -6.73 13.00
N ARG A 85 -8.39 -6.62 13.58
CA ARG A 85 -7.65 -5.36 13.72
C ARG A 85 -6.58 -5.30 12.65
N VAL A 86 -6.68 -4.33 11.75
CA VAL A 86 -5.72 -4.13 10.66
C VAL A 86 -4.80 -2.97 11.03
N LEU A 87 -3.49 -3.21 11.06
CA LEU A 87 -2.49 -2.17 11.25
C LEU A 87 -2.03 -1.66 9.88
N TYR A 88 -2.40 -0.43 9.54
CA TYR A 88 -1.89 0.23 8.36
C TYR A 88 -0.50 0.83 8.63
N ALA A 89 0.50 0.41 7.86
CA ALA A 89 1.86 0.95 7.94
C ALA A 89 2.01 2.11 6.94
N HIS A 90 1.89 3.34 7.43
CA HIS A 90 2.07 4.55 6.63
C HIS A 90 3.57 4.85 6.44
N LEU A 91 4.13 4.54 5.26
CA LEU A 91 5.58 4.61 5.04
C LEU A 91 6.09 6.02 4.66
N GLY A 92 5.19 6.98 4.44
CA GLY A 92 5.51 8.38 4.16
C GLY A 92 5.13 8.82 2.75
N GLY A 93 6.08 9.34 1.96
CA GLY A 93 5.88 9.72 0.56
C GLY A 93 5.10 11.03 0.30
N VAL A 94 4.39 11.57 1.30
CA VAL A 94 3.49 12.74 1.16
C VAL A 94 4.08 13.93 0.37
N PRO A 95 5.35 14.35 0.52
CA PRO A 95 5.90 15.46 -0.24
C PRO A 95 5.78 15.31 -1.77
N ALA A 96 5.71 14.08 -2.30
CA ALA A 96 5.56 13.81 -3.73
C ALA A 96 4.27 14.40 -4.31
N ILE A 97 3.22 14.62 -3.50
CA ILE A 97 1.93 15.17 -3.95
C ILE A 97 2.07 16.52 -4.68
N ASN A 98 3.10 17.31 -4.33
CA ASN A 98 3.39 18.59 -4.98
C ASN A 98 3.69 18.45 -6.48
N GLY A 99 4.25 17.32 -6.91
CA GLY A 99 4.48 17.00 -8.32
C GLY A 99 3.20 16.69 -9.12
N TYR A 100 2.07 16.52 -8.43
CA TYR A 100 0.77 16.14 -8.99
C TYR A 100 -0.29 17.23 -8.80
N SER A 101 0.14 18.49 -8.58
CA SER A 101 -0.73 19.61 -8.22
C SER A 101 -1.95 19.79 -9.13
N TYR A 102 -1.81 19.55 -10.44
CA TYR A 102 -2.92 19.67 -11.38
C TYR A 102 -4.05 18.65 -11.11
N ILE A 103 -3.72 17.43 -10.65
CA ILE A 103 -4.70 16.40 -10.30
C ILE A 103 -5.55 16.85 -9.10
N TYR A 104 -4.92 17.54 -8.14
CA TYR A 104 -5.52 17.93 -6.86
C TYR A 104 -5.95 19.40 -6.79
N ARG A 105 -5.97 20.12 -7.92
CA ARG A 105 -6.27 21.56 -7.98
C ARG A 105 -7.63 21.97 -7.40
N ASN A 106 -8.55 21.02 -7.29
CA ASN A 106 -9.91 21.21 -6.77
C ASN A 106 -10.23 20.26 -5.59
N GLY A 107 -9.19 19.85 -4.85
CA GLY A 107 -9.29 18.86 -3.77
C GLY A 107 -9.42 17.42 -4.28
#